data_AF-A0A6A5VT21-F1
#
_entry.id   AF-A0A6A5VT21-F1
#
_cell.length_a   1.000
_cell.length_b   1.000
_cell.length_c   1.000
_cell.angle_alpha   90.00
_cell.angle_beta   90.00
_cell.angle_gamma   90.00
#
_symmetry.space_group_name_H-M   'P 1'
#
loop_
_entity.id
_entity.type
_entity.pdbx_description
1 polymer ?
#
loop_
_entity_poly.entity_id
_entity_poly.type
_entity_poly.pdbx_seq_one_letter_code
_entity_poly.pdbx_strand_id
1 'polypeptide(L)'
;MDNAHRSFPTSSFRKEHQPRLRSRWGNLNNGRSRTAALIPYLGLVQSCMQIRKEFRPWWMQTHQIPLCNIAKYLRTFFQARPKSDTAYYLSEGRLRIYLIGDELEGRDVLPLIKHILQFPNRTITLRPGVTVNEKLAMHLDILLQNRNPEWIRWVRGNRISQVRLTRNYSNPLNFDVILVVKEQHAAAWMKPSTLTREMKTERAVFLASIGLDKISPQNDRIGYAIDYR
;
A
#
# COMPACT_ATOMS: atom_id res chain seq x y z
N MET A 1 6.50 19.18 21.44
CA MET A 1 5.55 18.19 21.97
C MET A 1 5.87 16.86 21.30
N ASP A 2 6.58 15.99 22.01
CA ASP A 2 6.97 14.66 21.51
C ASP A 2 5.76 13.74 21.49
N ASN A 3 5.17 13.56 20.30
CA ASN A 3 4.13 12.57 20.11
C ASN A 3 4.76 11.18 20.12
N ALA A 4 4.70 10.51 21.27
CA ALA A 4 5.03 9.10 21.45
C ALA A 4 4.06 8.22 20.64
N HIS A 5 4.26 8.15 19.34
CA HIS A 5 3.50 7.29 18.46
C HIS A 5 3.96 5.85 18.65
N ARG A 6 3.00 4.94 18.90
CA ARG A 6 3.28 3.51 18.99
C ARG A 6 3.56 2.97 17.60
N SER A 7 4.82 2.78 17.27
CA SER A 7 5.23 2.06 16.07
C SER A 7 5.02 0.56 16.28
N PHE A 8 4.38 -0.13 15.33
CA PHE A 8 4.40 -1.59 15.35
C PHE A 8 5.85 -2.07 15.14
N PRO A 9 6.37 -3.00 15.96
CA PRO A 9 7.70 -3.53 15.74
C PRO A 9 7.72 -4.25 14.38
N THR A 10 8.45 -3.70 13.42
CA THR A 10 8.65 -4.29 12.07
C THR A 10 9.26 -5.69 12.16
N SER A 11 9.98 -5.99 13.24
CA SER A 11 10.54 -7.31 13.56
C SER A 11 9.51 -8.43 13.64
N SER A 12 8.26 -8.13 14.00
CA SER A 12 7.18 -9.14 14.08
C SER A 12 6.75 -9.68 12.71
N PHE A 13 7.15 -9.02 11.61
CA PHE A 13 6.79 -9.39 10.24
C PHE A 13 7.94 -10.01 9.43
N ARG A 14 9.21 -9.91 9.90
CA ARG A 14 10.37 -10.42 9.16
C ARG A 14 10.47 -11.95 9.06
N LYS A 15 9.65 -12.71 9.79
CA LYS A 15 9.67 -14.20 9.76
C LYS A 15 9.02 -14.82 8.52
N GLU A 16 8.51 -14.02 7.58
CA GLU A 16 7.70 -14.52 6.45
C GLU A 16 8.50 -15.27 5.38
N HIS A 17 9.84 -15.21 5.41
CA HIS A 17 10.72 -16.01 4.54
C HIS A 17 11.35 -17.24 5.21
N GLN A 18 10.98 -17.60 6.45
CA GLN A 18 11.36 -18.93 6.93
C GLN A 18 10.41 -19.98 6.32
N PRO A 19 10.88 -20.85 5.41
CA PRO A 19 10.09 -22.00 5.01
C PRO A 19 9.69 -22.75 6.27
N ARG A 20 8.40 -23.07 6.39
CA ARG A 20 7.85 -23.86 7.48
C ARG A 20 8.44 -25.28 7.40
N LEU A 21 9.66 -25.44 7.89
CA LEU A 21 10.17 -26.74 8.26
C LEU A 21 9.27 -27.23 9.39
N ARG A 22 8.44 -28.22 9.08
CA ARG A 22 7.68 -28.98 10.07
C ARG A 22 8.70 -29.72 10.95
N SER A 23 9.26 -29.05 11.95
CA SER A 23 9.88 -29.74 13.07
C SER A 23 8.77 -30.37 13.92
N ARG A 24 8.44 -31.60 13.54
CA ARG A 24 8.25 -32.69 14.51
C ARG A 24 9.54 -32.73 15.37
N TRP A 25 9.51 -33.36 16.54
CA TRP A 25 10.58 -33.37 17.57
C TRP A 25 10.58 -32.09 18.42
N GLY A 26 10.54 -32.12 19.74
CA GLY A 26 10.59 -33.19 20.71
C GLY A 26 10.72 -32.51 22.08
N ASN A 27 10.07 -33.09 23.10
CA ASN A 27 10.21 -32.68 24.50
C ASN A 27 11.68 -32.62 24.90
N LEU A 28 12.18 -31.45 25.28
CA LEU A 28 13.37 -31.31 26.12
C LEU A 28 13.19 -30.13 27.07
N ASN A 29 12.82 -30.50 28.29
CA ASN A 29 12.93 -29.70 29.50
C ASN A 29 14.40 -29.31 29.75
N ASN A 30 14.63 -28.02 30.05
CA ASN A 30 15.47 -27.48 31.13
C ASN A 30 16.27 -26.25 30.72
N GLY A 31 16.11 -25.18 31.50
CA GLY A 31 16.96 -24.00 31.43
C GLY A 31 16.20 -22.73 31.77
N ARG A 32 16.08 -22.44 33.07
CA ARG A 32 15.51 -21.19 33.60
C ARG A 32 16.36 -19.99 33.13
N SER A 33 16.04 -19.44 31.97
CA SER A 33 16.43 -18.07 31.61
C SER A 33 15.35 -17.13 32.14
N ARG A 34 15.72 -16.22 33.04
CA ARG A 34 14.85 -15.14 33.53
C ARG A 34 14.51 -14.23 32.35
N THR A 35 13.45 -14.58 31.63
CA THR A 35 12.83 -13.72 30.64
C THR A 35 12.30 -12.49 31.35
N ALA A 36 12.75 -11.31 30.93
CA ALA A 36 12.13 -10.04 31.28
C ALA A 36 10.61 -10.18 31.23
N ALA A 37 9.91 -9.63 32.24
CA ALA A 37 8.46 -9.72 32.35
C ALA A 37 7.83 -9.42 30.98
N LEU A 38 7.28 -10.45 30.34
CA LEU A 38 6.51 -10.31 29.13
C LEU A 38 5.42 -9.31 29.48
N ILE A 39 5.45 -8.12 28.87
CA ILE A 39 4.28 -7.25 28.85
C ILE A 39 3.15 -8.19 28.45
N PRO A 40 2.10 -8.37 29.27
CA PRO A 40 0.98 -9.18 28.88
C PRO A 40 0.51 -8.58 27.57
N TYR A 41 0.76 -9.29 26.46
CA TYR A 41 0.16 -9.02 25.18
C TYR A 41 -1.32 -9.31 25.42
N LEU A 42 -1.98 -8.33 26.05
CA LEU A 42 -3.42 -8.25 26.22
C LEU A 42 -3.92 -8.54 24.83
N GLY A 43 -4.53 -9.73 24.70
CA GLY A 43 -5.08 -10.19 23.45
C GLY A 43 -6.14 -9.22 23.02
N LEU A 44 -5.76 -8.15 22.32
CA LEU A 44 -6.64 -7.34 21.48
C LEU A 44 -7.27 -8.21 20.37
N VAL A 45 -6.77 -9.44 20.23
CA VAL A 45 -7.41 -10.50 19.46
C VAL A 45 -8.71 -11.01 20.11
N GLN A 46 -8.97 -10.70 21.39
CA GLN A 46 -10.12 -11.17 22.16
C GLN A 46 -11.01 -10.04 22.71
N SER A 47 -10.79 -8.78 22.33
CA SER A 47 -11.81 -7.75 22.51
C SER A 47 -13.01 -8.08 21.61
N CYS A 48 -14.20 -8.13 22.21
CA CYS A 48 -15.45 -8.40 21.50
C CYS A 48 -15.59 -7.46 20.30
N MET A 49 -16.26 -7.91 19.23
CA MET A 49 -16.43 -7.09 18.02
C MET A 49 -16.97 -5.68 18.33
N GLN A 50 -17.78 -5.55 19.38
CA GLN A 50 -18.32 -4.28 19.86
C GLN A 50 -17.22 -3.30 20.29
N ILE A 51 -16.27 -3.70 21.13
CA ILE A 51 -15.11 -2.86 21.49
C ILE A 51 -14.30 -2.49 20.24
N ARG A 52 -14.11 -3.44 19.31
CA ARG A 52 -13.40 -3.13 18.05
C ARG A 52 -14.16 -2.18 17.14
N LYS A 53 -15.49 -2.12 17.23
CA LYS A 53 -16.33 -1.17 16.50
C LYS A 53 -16.30 0.21 17.18
N GLU A 54 -16.50 0.27 18.50
CA GLU A 54 -16.60 1.51 19.27
C GLU A 54 -15.26 2.25 19.36
N PHE A 55 -14.17 1.54 19.65
CA PHE A 55 -12.84 2.15 19.75
C PHE A 55 -12.15 2.24 18.38
N ARG A 56 -12.88 1.95 17.28
CA ARG A 56 -12.33 1.91 15.92
C ARG A 56 -11.78 3.26 15.42
N PRO A 57 -12.41 4.40 15.71
CA PRO A 57 -11.84 5.66 15.26
C PRO A 57 -10.53 5.97 16.02
N TRP A 58 -10.48 5.66 17.32
CA TRP A 58 -9.35 5.97 18.21
C TRP A 58 -8.08 5.19 17.90
N TRP A 59 -8.13 3.86 17.81
CA TRP A 59 -6.95 3.06 17.42
C TRP A 59 -6.46 3.39 15.99
N MET A 60 -7.35 3.65 15.00
CA MET A 60 -6.95 3.99 13.63
C MET A 60 -6.18 5.31 13.57
N GLN A 61 -6.61 6.30 14.36
CA GLN A 61 -5.95 7.62 14.42
C GLN A 61 -4.55 7.55 15.01
N THR A 62 -4.28 6.58 15.89
CA THR A 62 -2.98 6.38 16.55
C THR A 62 -2.03 5.50 15.76
N HIS A 63 -2.56 4.61 14.91
CA HIS A 63 -1.74 3.68 14.13
C HIS A 63 -0.96 4.36 13.02
N GLN A 64 0.33 4.02 12.95
CA GLN A 64 1.19 4.28 11.79
C GLN A 64 1.63 2.94 11.21
N ILE A 65 1.41 2.76 9.91
CA ILE A 65 1.64 1.47 9.24
C ILE A 65 2.66 1.69 8.13
N PRO A 66 3.73 0.87 8.07
CA PRO A 66 4.65 0.95 6.94
C PRO A 66 3.95 0.48 5.66
N LEU A 67 4.23 1.12 4.53
CA LEU A 67 3.59 0.81 3.25
C LEU A 67 3.72 -0.69 2.89
N CYS A 68 4.85 -1.32 3.22
CA CYS A 68 5.07 -2.75 2.96
C CYS A 68 4.01 -3.68 3.59
N ASN A 69 3.41 -3.27 4.71
CA ASN A 69 2.42 -4.04 5.46
C ASN A 69 0.99 -3.65 5.13
N ILE A 70 0.79 -2.70 4.20
CA ILE A 70 -0.54 -2.14 3.96
C ILE A 70 -1.54 -3.18 3.48
N ALA A 71 -1.14 -4.08 2.58
CA ALA A 71 -2.04 -5.12 2.07
C ALA A 71 -2.54 -6.05 3.18
N LYS A 72 -1.63 -6.46 4.07
CA LYS A 72 -1.95 -7.31 5.23
C LYS A 72 -2.82 -6.57 6.22
N TYR A 73 -2.46 -5.33 6.56
CA TYR A 73 -3.23 -4.46 7.43
C TYR A 73 -4.66 -4.28 6.91
N LEU A 74 -4.79 -3.95 5.61
CA LEU A 74 -6.08 -3.78 4.96
C LEU A 74 -6.92 -5.05 5.05
N ARG A 75 -6.35 -6.21 4.73
CA ARG A 75 -7.05 -7.50 4.82
C ARG A 75 -7.50 -7.84 6.25
N THR A 76 -6.69 -7.53 7.26
CA THR A 76 -7.00 -7.84 8.67
C THR A 76 -8.07 -6.93 9.24
N PHE A 77 -8.01 -5.63 8.94
CA PHE A 77 -8.86 -4.63 9.59
C PHE A 77 -10.03 -4.14 8.72
N PHE A 78 -10.01 -4.42 7.43
CA PHE A 78 -11.03 -4.02 6.46
C PHE A 78 -11.43 -5.21 5.60
N GLN A 79 -12.55 -5.81 5.94
CA GLN A 79 -13.11 -6.88 5.13
C GLN A 79 -13.64 -6.31 3.82
N ALA A 80 -13.43 -7.04 2.72
CA ALA A 80 -13.77 -6.59 1.37
C ALA A 80 -15.27 -6.42 1.14
N ARG A 81 -16.14 -7.07 1.93
CA ARG A 81 -17.60 -6.98 1.83
C ARG A 81 -18.24 -6.86 3.22
N PRO A 82 -19.03 -5.80 3.49
CA PRO A 82 -19.93 -5.76 4.64
C PRO A 82 -20.92 -6.91 4.53
N LYS A 83 -21.04 -7.77 5.55
CA LYS A 83 -22.10 -8.80 5.57
C LYS A 83 -23.44 -8.26 6.06
N SER A 84 -23.47 -7.19 6.87
CA SER A 84 -24.74 -6.69 7.43
C SER A 84 -24.68 -5.31 8.11
N ASP A 85 -23.55 -4.60 8.11
CA ASP A 85 -23.42 -3.40 8.94
C ASP A 85 -22.75 -2.26 8.18
N THR A 86 -23.55 -1.30 7.73
CA THR A 86 -23.14 -0.12 6.95
C THR A 86 -22.44 0.92 7.82
N ALA A 87 -22.80 1.03 9.10
CA ALA A 87 -22.22 2.00 10.03
C ALA A 87 -20.71 1.83 10.20
N TYR A 88 -20.22 0.58 10.20
CA TYR A 88 -18.78 0.26 10.28
C TYR A 88 -17.94 0.82 9.13
N TYR A 89 -18.55 1.05 7.97
CA TYR A 89 -17.88 1.48 6.75
C TYR A 89 -18.09 2.96 6.45
N LEU A 90 -19.12 3.57 7.03
CA LEU A 90 -19.34 5.01 7.02
C LEU A 90 -18.45 5.75 8.04
N SER A 91 -17.84 5.04 8.99
CA SER A 91 -16.98 5.65 10.00
C SER A 91 -15.82 6.41 9.35
N GLU A 92 -15.75 7.70 9.63
CA GLU A 92 -14.60 8.54 9.33
C GLU A 92 -13.36 7.97 10.03
N GLY A 93 -12.22 8.13 9.37
CA GLY A 93 -10.97 7.62 9.90
C GLY A 93 -9.79 8.16 9.11
N ARG A 94 -8.69 8.37 9.83
CA ARG A 94 -7.42 8.80 9.26
C ARG A 94 -6.43 7.65 9.32
N LEU A 95 -5.97 7.19 8.18
CA LEU A 95 -4.90 6.20 8.07
C LEU A 95 -3.57 6.92 7.89
N ARG A 96 -2.58 6.63 8.75
CA ARG A 96 -1.23 7.17 8.62
C ARG A 96 -0.32 6.09 8.08
N ILE A 97 0.29 6.35 6.93
CA ILE A 97 1.18 5.40 6.27
C ILE A 97 2.58 5.98 6.25
N TYR A 98 3.53 5.22 6.78
CA TYR A 98 4.93 5.60 6.82
C TYR A 98 5.66 5.01 5.61
N LEU A 99 6.46 5.83 4.92
CA LEU A 99 7.24 5.41 3.76
C LEU A 99 8.69 5.16 4.21
N ILE A 100 9.17 3.92 4.08
CA ILE A 100 10.53 3.52 4.46
C ILE A 100 11.26 3.11 3.19
N GLY A 101 12.32 3.83 2.82
CA GLY A 101 12.93 3.73 1.48
C GLY A 101 13.34 2.31 1.07
N ASP A 102 13.99 1.57 1.96
CA ASP A 102 14.41 0.19 1.68
C ASP A 102 13.25 -0.80 1.55
N GLU A 103 12.07 -0.42 2.04
CA GLU A 103 10.88 -1.26 1.98
C GLU A 103 9.98 -0.94 0.81
N LEU A 104 10.23 0.14 0.05
CA LEU A 104 9.37 0.58 -1.05
C LEU A 104 9.57 -0.23 -2.34
N GLU A 105 10.75 -0.81 -2.55
CA GLU A 105 11.07 -1.53 -3.79
C GLU A 105 10.10 -2.68 -4.06
N GLY A 106 9.51 -2.70 -5.25
CA GLY A 106 8.58 -3.72 -5.70
C GLY A 106 7.23 -3.73 -4.98
N ARG A 107 6.93 -2.73 -4.13
CA ARG A 107 5.66 -2.71 -3.39
C ARG A 107 4.50 -2.29 -4.28
N ASP A 108 3.40 -3.02 -4.15
CA ASP A 108 2.14 -2.76 -4.84
C ASP A 108 1.25 -1.83 -3.99
N VAL A 109 0.92 -0.67 -4.55
CA VAL A 109 0.01 0.31 -3.93
C VAL A 109 -1.43 0.21 -4.42
N LEU A 110 -1.72 -0.67 -5.39
CA LEU A 110 -3.08 -0.89 -5.88
C LEU A 110 -4.10 -1.27 -4.78
N PRO A 111 -3.76 -2.10 -3.76
CA PRO A 111 -4.68 -2.40 -2.67
C PRO A 111 -5.12 -1.14 -1.90
N LEU A 112 -4.21 -0.16 -1.77
CA LEU A 112 -4.47 1.10 -1.10
C LEU A 112 -5.36 2.01 -1.94
N ILE A 113 -5.11 2.09 -3.26
CA ILE A 113 -5.97 2.83 -4.20
C ILE A 113 -7.40 2.25 -4.14
N LYS A 114 -7.54 0.93 -4.25
CA LYS A 114 -8.83 0.24 -4.15
C LYS A 114 -9.53 0.53 -2.82
N HIS A 115 -8.78 0.61 -1.72
CA HIS A 115 -9.33 0.96 -0.41
C HIS A 115 -9.94 2.36 -0.37
N ILE A 116 -9.26 3.38 -0.90
CA ILE A 116 -9.78 4.76 -0.95
C ILE A 116 -11.03 4.85 -1.83
N LEU A 117 -11.05 4.13 -2.96
CA LEU A 117 -12.22 4.09 -3.85
C LEU A 117 -13.41 3.35 -3.23
N GLN A 118 -13.16 2.47 -2.27
CA GLN A 118 -14.20 1.77 -1.51
C GLN A 118 -14.70 2.60 -0.32
N PHE A 119 -13.82 3.40 0.30
CA PHE A 119 -14.12 4.19 1.50
C PHE A 119 -13.80 5.67 1.28
N PRO A 120 -14.63 6.40 0.53
CA PRO A 120 -14.33 7.78 0.12
C PRO A 120 -14.21 8.77 1.29
N ASN A 121 -14.88 8.50 2.42
CA ASN A 121 -14.88 9.36 3.61
C ASN A 121 -13.63 9.18 4.49
N ARG A 122 -12.69 8.30 4.10
CA ARG A 122 -11.46 8.10 4.86
C ARG A 122 -10.32 8.93 4.29
N THR A 123 -9.54 9.49 5.19
CA THR A 123 -8.34 10.24 4.85
C THR A 123 -7.13 9.33 4.98
N ILE A 124 -6.23 9.37 4.00
CA ILE A 124 -4.96 8.67 4.06
C ILE A 124 -3.88 9.75 4.06
N THR A 125 -2.95 9.63 4.99
CA THR A 125 -1.85 10.59 5.11
C THR A 125 -0.54 9.85 5.03
N LEU A 126 0.24 10.20 4.01
CA LEU A 126 1.56 9.65 3.75
C LEU A 126 2.57 10.46 4.56
N ARG A 127 3.45 9.76 5.27
CA ARG A 127 4.54 10.36 6.05
C ARG A 127 5.85 9.83 5.47
N PRO A 128 6.62 10.66 4.76
CA PRO A 128 7.92 10.23 4.27
C PRO A 128 8.84 9.96 5.47
N GLY A 129 9.57 8.85 5.42
CA GLY A 129 10.68 8.59 6.33
C GLY A 129 11.93 9.34 5.90
N VAL A 130 12.97 9.29 6.73
CA VAL A 130 14.23 10.03 6.52
C VAL A 130 14.88 9.71 5.17
N THR A 131 14.71 8.48 4.68
CA THR A 131 15.31 7.99 3.44
C THR A 131 14.42 8.20 2.21
N VAL A 132 13.26 8.86 2.34
CA VAL A 132 12.26 8.99 1.27
C VAL A 132 12.09 10.44 0.88
N ASN A 133 12.23 10.73 -0.41
CA ASN A 133 12.00 12.04 -0.97
C ASN A 133 10.55 12.50 -0.78
N GLU A 134 10.32 13.72 -0.29
CA GLU A 134 8.98 14.31 -0.13
C GLU A 134 8.18 14.35 -1.43
N LYS A 135 8.87 14.51 -2.57
CA LYS A 135 8.23 14.48 -3.90
C LYS A 135 7.52 13.15 -4.16
N LEU A 136 8.08 12.03 -3.69
CA LEU A 136 7.42 10.73 -3.82
C LEU A 136 6.12 10.68 -3.01
N ALA A 137 6.13 11.21 -1.79
CA ALA A 137 4.93 11.28 -0.97
C ALA A 137 3.83 12.12 -1.65
N MET A 138 4.20 13.25 -2.25
CA MET A 138 3.30 14.09 -3.04
C MET A 138 2.75 13.36 -4.27
N HIS A 139 3.60 12.68 -5.05
CA HIS A 139 3.17 11.91 -6.22
C HIS A 139 2.20 10.78 -5.86
N LEU A 140 2.50 10.06 -4.77
CA LEU A 140 1.62 9.03 -4.23
C LEU A 140 0.31 9.62 -3.73
N ASP A 141 0.33 10.81 -3.12
CA ASP A 141 -0.88 11.48 -2.67
C ASP A 141 -1.79 11.84 -3.86
N ILE A 142 -1.23 12.40 -4.94
CA ILE A 142 -1.96 12.66 -6.20
C ILE A 142 -2.56 11.37 -6.77
N LEU A 143 -1.77 10.29 -6.81
CA LEU A 143 -2.22 8.98 -7.30
C LEU A 143 -3.36 8.40 -6.47
N LEU A 144 -3.27 8.50 -5.14
CA LEU A 144 -4.27 7.99 -4.19
C LEU A 144 -5.56 8.82 -4.20
N GLN A 145 -5.45 10.14 -4.38
CA GLN A 145 -6.58 11.06 -4.42
C GLN A 145 -7.16 11.24 -5.83
N ASN A 146 -6.65 10.53 -6.84
CA ASN A 146 -7.15 10.66 -8.21
C ASN A 146 -8.63 10.22 -8.32
N ARG A 147 -9.50 11.19 -8.64
CA ARG A 147 -10.95 11.00 -8.84
C ARG A 147 -11.38 10.97 -10.31
N ASN A 148 -10.44 10.91 -11.24
CA ASN A 148 -10.75 10.83 -12.66
C ASN A 148 -11.62 9.58 -12.95
N PRO A 149 -12.77 9.72 -13.64
CA PRO A 149 -13.68 8.58 -13.91
C PRO A 149 -13.03 7.45 -14.70
N GLU A 150 -12.16 7.75 -15.65
CA GLU A 150 -11.41 6.75 -16.42
C GLU A 150 -10.43 5.99 -15.54
N TRP A 151 -9.68 6.67 -14.67
CA TRP A 151 -8.84 6.01 -13.68
C TRP A 151 -9.63 5.03 -12.80
N ILE A 152 -10.77 5.49 -12.27
CA ILE A 152 -11.65 4.66 -11.44
C ILE A 152 -12.15 3.45 -12.24
N ARG A 153 -12.54 3.64 -13.50
CA ARG A 153 -12.99 2.57 -14.42
C ARG A 153 -11.89 1.54 -14.62
N TRP A 154 -10.64 1.97 -14.84
CA TRP A 154 -9.49 1.08 -15.03
C TRP A 154 -9.16 0.27 -13.77
N VAL A 155 -9.18 0.92 -12.59
CA VAL A 155 -8.91 0.25 -11.31
C VAL A 155 -10.03 -0.73 -10.93
N ARG A 156 -11.30 -0.32 -11.04
CA ARG A 156 -12.46 -1.18 -10.71
C ARG A 156 -12.67 -2.30 -11.73
N GLY A 157 -12.38 -2.03 -13.01
CA GLY A 157 -12.45 -3.02 -14.09
C GLY A 157 -11.27 -4.01 -14.12
N ASN A 158 -10.36 -3.96 -13.13
CA ASN A 158 -9.15 -4.79 -13.08
C ASN A 158 -8.33 -4.73 -14.38
N ARG A 159 -8.31 -3.57 -15.06
CA ARG A 159 -7.44 -3.35 -16.23
C ARG A 159 -5.99 -3.15 -15.80
N ILE A 160 -5.82 -2.50 -14.65
CA ILE A 160 -4.56 -2.38 -13.94
C ILE A 160 -4.49 -3.54 -12.95
N SER A 161 -3.52 -4.43 -13.11
CA SER A 161 -3.34 -5.57 -12.22
C SER A 161 -2.54 -5.19 -10.97
N GLN A 162 -1.57 -4.28 -11.10
CA GLN A 162 -0.72 -3.79 -10.01
C GLN A 162 -0.24 -2.36 -10.26
N VAL A 163 0.13 -1.65 -9.18
CA VAL A 163 0.80 -0.36 -9.25
C VAL A 163 2.05 -0.45 -8.40
N ARG A 164 3.20 -0.69 -9.03
CA ARG A 164 4.46 -0.99 -8.33
C ARG A 164 5.29 0.27 -8.13
N LEU A 165 6.03 0.32 -7.03
CA LEU A 165 7.10 1.28 -6.84
C LEU A 165 8.43 0.62 -7.21
N THR A 166 9.23 1.29 -8.02
CA THR A 166 10.56 0.80 -8.43
C THR A 166 11.58 1.91 -8.25
N ARG A 167 12.73 1.59 -7.69
CA ARG A 167 13.84 2.51 -7.48
C ARG A 167 14.35 2.96 -8.84
N ASN A 168 14.52 4.27 -8.99
CA ASN A 168 14.99 4.84 -10.24
C ASN A 168 16.49 4.53 -10.40
N TYR A 169 16.87 3.93 -11.53
CA TYR A 169 18.26 3.53 -11.79
C TYR A 169 19.22 4.72 -11.84
N SER A 170 18.78 5.87 -12.37
CA SER A 170 19.60 7.07 -12.48
C SER A 170 19.76 7.80 -11.15
N ASN A 171 18.80 7.64 -10.23
CA ASN A 171 18.86 8.24 -8.91
C ASN A 171 18.19 7.32 -7.86
N PRO A 172 18.98 6.57 -7.06
CA PRO A 172 18.44 5.57 -6.14
C PRO A 172 17.64 6.15 -4.97
N LEU A 173 17.68 7.48 -4.77
CA LEU A 173 16.83 8.17 -3.77
C LEU A 173 15.42 8.45 -4.29
N ASN A 174 15.18 8.24 -5.59
CA ASN A 174 13.88 8.42 -6.22
C ASN A 174 13.24 7.07 -6.55
N PHE A 175 11.92 7.05 -6.58
CA PHE A 175 11.12 5.92 -7.02
C PHE A 175 10.22 6.36 -8.17
N ASP A 176 10.09 5.47 -9.14
CA ASP A 176 9.16 5.57 -10.25
C ASP A 176 7.93 4.69 -9.94
N VAL A 177 6.79 5.09 -10.49
CA VAL A 177 5.52 4.37 -10.36
C VAL A 177 5.32 3.56 -11.63
N ILE A 178 5.27 2.24 -11.54
CA ILE A 178 5.03 1.36 -12.66
C ILE A 178 3.58 0.88 -12.65
N LEU A 179 2.81 1.28 -13.65
CA LEU A 179 1.46 0.76 -13.89
C LEU A 179 1.55 -0.58 -14.61
N VAL A 180 1.13 -1.65 -13.96
CA VAL A 180 1.07 -2.98 -14.57
C VAL A 180 -0.33 -3.16 -15.18
N VAL A 181 -0.40 -3.20 -16.51
CA VAL A 181 -1.65 -3.26 -17.29
C VAL A 181 -1.81 -4.65 -17.87
N LYS A 182 -3.03 -5.21 -17.80
CA LYS A 182 -3.33 -6.49 -18.45
C LYS A 182 -3.18 -6.40 -19.97
N GLU A 183 -2.61 -7.42 -20.59
CA GLU A 183 -2.30 -7.42 -22.02
C GLU A 183 -3.51 -7.07 -22.91
N GLN A 184 -4.67 -7.66 -22.63
CA GLN A 184 -5.91 -7.42 -23.39
C GLN A 184 -6.41 -5.96 -23.35
N HIS A 185 -5.89 -5.15 -22.43
CA HIS A 185 -6.21 -3.73 -22.27
C HIS A 185 -5.02 -2.81 -22.55
N ALA A 186 -3.83 -3.37 -22.78
CA ALA A 186 -2.63 -2.62 -23.07
C ALA A 186 -2.68 -2.11 -24.51
N ALA A 187 -2.49 -0.80 -24.69
CA ALA A 187 -2.35 -0.22 -26.01
C ALA A 187 -1.08 -0.76 -26.70
N ALA A 188 -1.05 -0.70 -28.04
CA ALA A 188 0.09 -1.17 -28.83
C ALA A 188 1.41 -0.52 -28.39
N TRP A 189 1.36 0.75 -27.96
CA TRP A 189 2.53 1.47 -27.49
C TRP A 189 3.00 1.08 -26.08
N MET A 190 2.15 0.43 -25.27
CA MET A 190 2.57 -0.06 -23.96
C MET A 190 3.39 -1.35 -24.06
N LYS A 191 3.40 -1.99 -25.24
CA LYS A 191 4.09 -3.26 -25.49
C LYS A 191 5.58 -3.03 -25.76
N PRO A 192 6.49 -3.89 -25.28
CA PRO A 192 7.93 -3.71 -25.42
C PRO A 192 8.43 -3.61 -26.88
N SER A 193 7.67 -4.13 -27.84
CA SER A 193 8.08 -4.27 -29.23
C SER A 193 8.02 -2.99 -30.08
N THR A 194 7.55 -1.87 -29.55
CA THR A 194 7.15 -0.71 -30.37
C THR A 194 7.83 0.63 -30.04
N LEU A 195 8.96 0.66 -29.32
CA LEU A 195 9.64 1.88 -28.85
C LEU A 195 10.01 2.90 -29.96
N THR A 196 9.10 3.81 -30.31
CA THR A 196 9.29 4.93 -31.27
C THR A 196 8.97 6.30 -30.64
N ARG A 197 9.42 7.40 -31.28
CA ARG A 197 9.27 8.78 -30.79
C ARG A 197 7.79 9.22 -30.65
N GLU A 198 6.91 8.68 -31.48
CA GLU A 198 5.46 8.94 -31.48
C GLU A 198 4.80 8.55 -30.15
N MET A 199 5.37 7.58 -29.43
CA MET A 199 4.84 7.08 -28.17
C MET A 199 4.87 8.09 -27.02
N LYS A 200 5.77 9.09 -27.06
CA LYS A 200 5.81 10.11 -26.01
C LYS A 200 4.51 10.91 -26.00
N THR A 201 3.98 11.21 -27.19
CA THR A 201 2.71 11.92 -27.36
C THR A 201 1.55 11.04 -26.90
N GLU A 202 1.48 9.79 -27.35
CA GLU A 202 0.41 8.85 -26.94
C GLU A 202 0.40 8.60 -25.44
N ARG A 203 1.59 8.44 -24.82
CA ARG A 203 1.76 8.31 -23.37
C ARG A 203 1.22 9.52 -22.62
N ALA A 204 1.55 10.74 -23.08
CA ALA A 204 1.09 11.96 -22.45
C ALA A 204 -0.43 12.11 -22.55
N VAL A 205 -1.00 11.83 -23.73
CA VAL A 205 -2.46 11.82 -23.95
C VAL A 205 -3.14 10.79 -23.04
N PHE A 206 -2.55 9.60 -22.91
CA PHE A 206 -3.08 8.57 -22.03
C PHE A 206 -3.05 8.99 -20.56
N LEU A 207 -1.91 9.47 -20.06
CA LEU A 207 -1.78 9.93 -18.67
C LEU A 207 -2.76 11.06 -18.34
N ALA A 208 -2.96 12.00 -19.26
CA ALA A 208 -3.96 13.05 -19.12
C ALA A 208 -5.38 12.46 -19.07
N SER A 209 -5.71 11.49 -19.94
CA SER A 209 -7.05 10.87 -19.96
C SER A 209 -7.41 10.17 -18.64
N ILE A 210 -6.41 9.59 -17.95
CA ILE A 210 -6.59 8.99 -16.62
C ILE A 210 -6.26 9.93 -15.46
N GLY A 211 -5.95 11.21 -15.72
CA GLY A 211 -5.69 12.23 -14.68
C GLY A 211 -4.41 12.02 -13.86
N LEU A 212 -3.38 11.42 -14.47
CA LEU A 212 -2.06 11.21 -13.86
C LEU A 212 -0.96 12.11 -14.46
N ASP A 213 -1.32 13.03 -15.34
CA ASP A 213 -0.45 14.07 -15.92
C ASP A 213 0.23 14.96 -14.87
N LYS A 214 -0.43 15.18 -13.72
CA LYS A 214 0.10 16.02 -12.62
C LYS A 214 1.22 15.38 -11.82
N ILE A 215 1.40 14.06 -11.90
CA ILE A 215 2.42 13.34 -11.11
C ILE A 215 3.83 13.65 -11.62
N SER A 216 3.99 14.00 -12.89
CA SER A 216 5.27 14.46 -13.41
C SER A 216 5.01 15.37 -14.60
N PRO A 217 5.38 16.66 -14.52
CA PRO A 217 5.28 17.58 -15.65
C PRO A 217 6.02 17.09 -16.90
N GLN A 218 7.02 16.22 -16.70
CA GLN A 218 7.82 15.60 -17.76
C GLN A 218 7.36 14.16 -18.09
N ASN A 219 6.33 13.64 -17.41
CA ASN A 219 5.83 12.26 -17.51
C ASN A 219 6.86 11.14 -17.26
N ASP A 220 8.09 11.45 -16.87
CA ASP A 220 9.18 10.47 -16.80
C ASP A 220 9.09 9.54 -15.59
N ARG A 221 8.22 9.84 -14.61
CA ARG A 221 8.08 9.08 -13.36
C ARG A 221 7.07 7.94 -13.39
N ILE A 222 6.24 7.84 -14.44
CA ILE A 222 5.22 6.78 -14.54
C ILE A 222 5.61 5.80 -15.65
N GLY A 223 6.18 4.65 -15.29
CA GLY A 223 6.47 3.58 -16.24
C GLY A 223 5.28 2.62 -16.42
N TYR A 224 5.44 1.67 -17.35
CA TYR A 224 4.44 0.65 -17.64
C TYR A 224 5.08 -0.73 -17.67
N ALA A 225 4.31 -1.73 -17.27
CA ALA A 225 4.61 -3.13 -17.49
C ALA A 225 3.34 -3.86 -17.92
N ILE A 226 3.50 -5.00 -18.58
CA ILE A 226 2.37 -5.81 -19.05
C ILE A 226 2.21 -7.05 -18.18
N ASP A 227 0.97 -7.31 -17.80
CA ASP A 227 0.56 -8.58 -17.21
C ASP A 227 0.02 -9.49 -18.32
N TYR A 228 0.78 -10.53 -18.62
CA TYR A 228 0.47 -11.54 -19.63
C TYR A 228 -0.39 -12.70 -19.08
N ARG A 229 -0.82 -12.62 -17.82
CA ARG A 229 -1.64 -13.65 -17.16
C ARG A 229 -3.14 -13.44 -17.31
#